data_AF-A0A1R3FDC2-F1
#
_entry.id   AF-A0A1R3FDC2-F1
#
_cell.length_a   1.000
_cell.length_b   1.000
_cell.length_c   1.000
_cell.angle_alpha   90.00
_cell.angle_beta   90.00
_cell.angle_gamma   90.00
#
_symmetry.space_group_name_H-M   'P 1'
#
loop_
_entity.id
_entity.type
_entity.pdbx_description
1 polymer ?
#
loop_
_entity_poly.entity_id
_entity_poly.type
_entity_poly.pdbx_seq_one_letter_code
_entity_poly.pdbx_strand_id
1 'polypeptide(L)' 'MINISCDVKGINNAIEKAALSSVVDNVKKTVGSVRCKEHGKAPKVKIKGNSLSKLSFEVDGCCEGVIEQVKKKLK' A
#
# COMPACT_ATOMS: atom_id res chain seq x y z
N MET A 1 10.66 4.88 -6.58
CA MET A 1 10.15 3.51 -6.33
C MET A 1 9.44 3.53 -4.99
N ILE A 2 8.23 2.99 -4.91
CA ILE A 2 7.45 2.94 -3.65
C ILE A 2 7.85 1.70 -2.87
N ASN A 3 8.01 1.86 -1.57
CA ASN A 3 8.26 0.76 -0.66
C ASN A 3 6.92 0.29 -0.09
N ILE A 4 6.40 -0.81 -0.65
CA ILE A 4 5.28 -1.54 -0.04
C ILE A 4 5.87 -2.74 0.70
N SER A 5 5.57 -2.86 1.99
CA SER A 5 5.89 -4.04 2.78
C SER A 5 4.60 -4.70 3.27
N CYS A 6 4.52 -6.01 3.06
CA CYS A 6 3.32 -6.79 3.37
C CYS A 6 3.66 -7.83 4.44
N ASP A 7 3.07 -7.68 5.63
CA ASP A 7 3.21 -8.58 6.77
C ASP A 7 1.85 -9.24 7.03
N VAL A 8 1.56 -10.28 6.26
CA VAL A 8 0.29 -11.03 6.32
C VAL A 8 0.55 -12.44 6.83
N LYS A 9 0.07 -12.74 8.04
CA LYS A 9 0.42 -14.01 8.73
C LYS A 9 -0.57 -15.14 8.52
N GLY A 10 -1.84 -14.84 8.25
CA GLY A 10 -2.86 -15.88 8.09
C GLY A 10 -3.31 -16.14 6.65
N ILE A 11 -2.61 -15.59 5.65
CA ILE A 11 -2.81 -15.96 4.24
C ILE A 11 -2.10 -17.29 4.00
N ASN A 12 -2.88 -18.37 3.94
CA ASN A 12 -2.38 -19.73 3.76
C ASN A 12 -2.70 -20.31 2.37
N ASN A 13 -3.59 -19.67 1.61
CA ASN A 13 -4.01 -20.16 0.30
C ASN A 13 -3.41 -19.36 -0.88
N ALA A 14 -3.12 -20.06 -1.97
CA ALA A 14 -2.57 -19.48 -3.20
C ALA A 14 -3.49 -18.40 -3.83
N ILE A 15 -4.80 -18.62 -3.76
CA ILE A 15 -5.82 -17.68 -4.26
C ILE A 15 -5.73 -16.37 -3.49
N GLU A 16 -5.60 -16.45 -2.16
CA GLU A 16 -5.51 -15.26 -1.32
C GLU A 16 -4.23 -14.48 -1.55
N LYS A 17 -3.11 -15.19 -1.74
CA LYS A 17 -1.83 -14.61 -2.14
C LYS A 17 -1.93 -13.86 -3.47
N ALA A 18 -2.62 -14.42 -4.45
CA ALA A 18 -2.82 -13.79 -5.76
C ALA A 18 -3.69 -12.53 -5.65
N ALA A 19 -4.77 -12.58 -4.88
CA ALA A 19 -5.61 -11.42 -4.60
C ALA A 19 -4.81 -10.30 -3.91
N LEU A 20 -4.04 -10.64 -2.88
CA LEU A 20 -3.19 -9.70 -2.16
C LEU A 20 -2.13 -9.08 -3.08
N SER A 21 -1.47 -9.88 -3.91
CA SER A 21 -0.48 -9.41 -4.87
C SER A 21 -1.11 -8.46 -5.90
N SER A 22 -2.35 -8.72 -6.31
CA SER A 22 -3.10 -7.87 -7.23
C SER A 22 -3.44 -6.52 -6.58
N VAL A 23 -3.86 -6.53 -5.32
CA VAL A 23 -4.08 -5.31 -4.53
C VAL A 23 -2.78 -4.53 -4.39
N VAL A 24 -1.68 -5.19 -4.01
CA VAL A 24 -0.36 -4.56 -3.88
C VAL A 24 0.08 -3.92 -5.19
N ASP A 25 -0.06 -4.62 -6.32
CA ASP A 25 0.32 -4.07 -7.63
C ASP A 25 -0.55 -2.87 -8.02
N ASN A 26 -1.86 -2.95 -7.76
CA ASN A 26 -2.78 -1.86 -8.06
C ASN A 26 -2.48 -0.63 -7.20
N VAL A 27 -2.28 -0.82 -5.89
CA VAL A 27 -1.83 0.23 -4.99
C VAL A 27 -0.50 0.78 -5.47
N LYS A 28 0.48 -0.07 -5.79
CA LYS A 28 1.81 0.35 -6.28
C LYS A 28 1.75 1.16 -7.57
N LYS A 29 0.87 0.85 -8.51
CA LYS A 29 0.67 1.64 -9.73
C LYS A 29 -0.02 2.97 -9.44
N THR A 30 -1.07 2.92 -8.63
CA THR A 30 -1.92 4.05 -8.29
C THR A 30 -1.21 5.09 -7.45
N VAL A 31 -0.55 4.65 -6.38
CA VAL A 31 0.28 5.47 -5.51
C VAL A 31 1.67 5.67 -6.10
N GLY A 32 2.11 4.79 -7.01
CA GLY A 32 3.38 4.80 -7.80
C GLY A 32 3.76 6.15 -8.34
N SER A 33 2.72 6.79 -8.88
CA SER A 33 2.77 8.08 -9.54
C SER A 33 2.76 9.24 -8.54
N VAL A 34 2.37 9.01 -7.29
CA VAL A 34 2.38 10.00 -6.22
C VAL A 34 3.81 10.10 -5.67
N ARG A 35 4.44 11.25 -5.91
CA ARG A 35 5.75 11.61 -5.33
C ARG A 35 5.60 12.94 -4.60
N CYS A 36 6.20 13.06 -3.43
CA CYS A 36 6.24 14.36 -2.76
C CYS A 36 7.14 15.29 -3.59
N LYS A 37 6.62 16.42 -4.07
CA LYS A 37 7.39 17.41 -4.84
C LYS A 37 8.48 18.07 -3.98
N GLU A 38 8.24 18.22 -2.68
CA GLU A 38 9.14 18.91 -1.76
C GLU A 38 10.37 18.09 -1.37
N HIS A 39 10.19 16.77 -1.20
CA HIS A 39 11.25 15.89 -0.68
C HIS A 39 11.69 14.81 -1.68
N GLY A 40 11.03 14.68 -2.82
CA GLY A 40 11.30 13.66 -3.84
C GLY A 40 11.06 12.20 -3.39
N LYS A 41 10.63 12.01 -2.13
CA LYS A 41 10.45 10.69 -1.53
C LYS A 41 9.13 10.07 -1.96
N ALA A 42 9.19 8.76 -2.16
CA ALA A 42 8.04 7.93 -2.43
C ALA A 42 7.33 7.59 -1.11
N PRO A 43 5.98 7.46 -1.12
CA PRO A 43 5.26 6.96 0.06
C PRO A 43 5.71 5.56 0.45
N LYS A 44 5.51 5.22 1.72
CA LYS A 44 5.70 3.89 2.27
C LYS A 44 4.36 3.34 2.69
N VAL A 45 3.99 2.18 2.19
CA VAL A 45 2.71 1.54 2.53
C VAL A 45 3.01 0.21 3.20
N LYS A 46 2.54 0.05 4.43
CA LYS A 46 2.57 -1.21 5.16
C LYS A 46 1.19 -1.82 5.13
N ILE A 47 1.13 -3.06 4.65
CA ILE A 47 -0.11 -3.84 4.65
C ILE A 47 0.09 -4.93 5.69
N LYS A 48 -0.72 -4.90 6.74
CA LYS A 48 -0.70 -5.89 7.81
C LYS A 48 -2.04 -6.60 7.88
N GLY A 49 -2.07 -7.88 8.18
CA GLY A 49 -3.34 -8.56 8.37
C GLY A 49 -3.21 -10.03 8.71
N ASN A 50 -4.27 -10.58 9.29
CA ASN A 50 -4.35 -12.01 9.56
C ASN A 50 -5.21 -12.75 8.51
N SER A 51 -5.97 -12.05 7.67
CA SER A 51 -6.78 -12.61 6.58
C SER A 51 -7.10 -11.50 5.57
N LEU A 52 -7.48 -11.83 4.32
CA LEU A 52 -7.89 -10.83 3.32
C LEU A 52 -8.97 -9.86 3.81
N SER A 53 -9.96 -10.35 4.57
CA SER A 53 -11.03 -9.52 5.11
C SER A 53 -10.60 -8.64 6.29
N LYS A 54 -9.43 -8.89 6.89
CA LYS A 54 -8.85 -8.13 8.01
C LYS A 54 -7.48 -7.60 7.62
N LEU A 55 -7.43 -6.89 6.49
CA LEU A 55 -6.25 -6.14 6.05
C LEU A 55 -6.30 -4.72 6.61
N SER A 56 -5.27 -4.37 7.37
CA SER A 56 -4.98 -3.01 7.81
C SER A 56 -3.91 -2.41 6.91
N PHE A 57 -4.22 -1.24 6.36
CA PHE A 57 -3.33 -0.49 5.48
C PHE A 57 -2.80 0.71 6.26
N GLU A 58 -1.52 0.66 6.63
CA GLU A 58 -0.79 1.78 7.22
C GLU A 58 -0.05 2.51 6.10
N VAL A 59 -0.42 3.76 5.84
CA VAL A 59 0.24 4.62 4.85
C VAL A 59 1.10 5.63 5.58
N ASP A 60 2.39 5.58 5.32
CA ASP A 60 3.41 6.45 5.90
C ASP A 60 4.01 7.30 4.78
N GLY A 61 3.86 8.61 4.89
CA GLY A 61 4.28 9.56 3.87
C GLY A 61 5.32 10.51 4.43
N CYS A 62 6.26 10.92 3.58
CA CYS A 62 7.19 12.02 3.89
C CYS A 62 6.46 13.34 4.18
N CYS A 63 5.22 13.48 3.69
CA CYS A 63 4.42 14.70 3.70
C CYS A 63 2.94 14.30 3.83
N GLU A 64 2.14 15.05 4.60
CA GLU A 64 0.68 14.81 4.71
C GLU A 64 -0.02 14.84 3.35
N GLY A 65 0.41 15.74 2.45
CA GLY A 65 -0.13 15.82 1.09
C GLY A 65 0.05 14.54 0.27
N VAL A 66 1.10 13.75 0.52
CA VAL A 66 1.25 12.43 -0.11
C VAL A 66 0.27 11.42 0.51
N ILE A 67 0.10 11.43 1.83
CA ILE A 67 -0.83 10.54 2.54
C ILE A 67 -2.27 10.81 2.09
N GLU A 68 -2.63 12.08 1.94
CA GLU A 68 -3.95 12.50 1.47
C GLU A 68 -4.21 12.10 0.02
N GLN A 69 -3.24 12.29 -0.88
CA GLN A 69 -3.37 11.86 -2.28
C GLN A 69 -3.51 10.34 -2.38
N VAL A 70 -2.74 9.60 -1.57
CA VAL A 70 -2.84 8.14 -1.48
C VAL A 70 -4.22 7.73 -0.97
N LYS A 71 -4.71 8.32 0.13
CA LYS A 71 -6.07 8.07 0.66
C LYS A 71 -7.17 8.41 -0.35
N LYS A 72 -7.05 9.52 -1.09
CA LYS A 72 -8.01 9.91 -2.12
C LYS A 72 -8.08 8.92 -3.28
N LYS A 73 -6.93 8.35 -3.65
CA LYS A 73 -6.82 7.37 -4.73
C LYS A 73 -7.18 5.93 -4.34
N LEU A 74 -7.19 5.64 -3.04
CA LEU A 74 -7.56 4.33 -2.47
C LEU A 74 -9.05 4.23 -2.11
N LYS A 75 -9.80 5.33 -2.22
CA LYS A 75 -11.25 5.40 -1.99
C LYS A 75 -12.02 5.05 -3.26
#